data_AF-A0A955FC96-F1
#
_entry.id   AF-A0A955FC96-F1
#
_cell.length_a   1.000
_cell.length_b   1.000
_cell.length_c   1.000
_cell.angle_alpha   90.00
_cell.angle_beta   90.00
_cell.angle_gamma   90.00
#
_symmetry.space_group_name_H-M   'P 1'
#
loop_
_entity.id
_entity.type
_entity.pdbx_description
1 polymer ?
#
loop_
_entity_poly.entity_id
_entity_poly.type
_entity_poly.pdbx_seq_one_letter_code
_entity_poly.pdbx_strand_id
1 'polypeptide(L)'
;MPRRISQVDGVQAGWSYLEHRGDLYRPRTYTTLSDDRRQIAFDLVDRHIPVPHGELPGVSFYVFDGENPYSIFCGMRVPKILQSHGLGRAMLHWLIEEGNDNGFPLIHTVRIRKPLVALMLAQTGYEPDLSQGVAKAEILLDDSRKKVGVPALQWLERTIPDHVVAAASPQGSPFYRVVGPEHPQQPIEPADPSMVVHLHTRYTYPTRVA
;
A
#
# COMPACT_ATOMS: atom_id res chain seq x y z
N MET A 1 12.16 21.14 10.82
CA MET A 1 11.63 21.48 9.49
C MET A 1 12.05 20.37 8.53
N PRO A 2 11.13 19.74 7.80
CA PRO A 2 11.51 18.74 6.79
C PRO A 2 12.39 19.40 5.72
N ARG A 3 13.54 18.81 5.43
CA ARG A 3 14.44 19.29 4.36
C ARG A 3 13.74 19.02 3.03
N ARG A 4 13.52 20.05 2.21
CA ARG A 4 12.98 19.91 0.85
C ARG A 4 14.10 19.56 -0.12
N ILE A 5 13.81 18.69 -1.09
CA ILE A 5 14.77 18.35 -2.15
C ILE A 5 14.78 19.47 -3.18
N SER A 6 15.98 19.94 -3.56
CA SER A 6 16.14 21.01 -4.56
C SER A 6 16.35 20.43 -5.97
N GLN A 7 16.04 21.21 -7.02
CA GLN A 7 16.21 20.77 -8.42
C GLN A 7 17.64 20.38 -8.81
N VAL A 8 18.66 20.77 -8.03
CA VAL A 8 20.09 20.46 -8.24
C VAL A 8 20.36 18.96 -8.13
N ASP A 9 19.45 18.22 -7.51
CA ASP A 9 19.58 16.80 -7.21
C ASP A 9 19.02 15.86 -8.29
N GLY A 10 18.72 16.37 -9.49
CA GLY A 10 18.30 15.56 -10.65
C GLY A 10 16.91 14.91 -10.51
N VAL A 11 16.12 15.35 -9.53
CA VAL A 11 14.71 14.99 -9.36
C VAL A 11 13.87 16.22 -9.65
N GLN A 12 13.03 16.15 -10.68
CA GLN A 12 12.04 17.19 -10.93
C GLN A 12 10.94 17.05 -9.85
N ALA A 13 10.72 18.15 -9.11
CA ALA A 13 9.66 18.46 -8.14
C ALA A 13 9.94 18.20 -6.64
N GLY A 14 9.95 19.28 -5.85
CA GLY A 14 9.04 19.53 -4.73
C GLY A 14 9.01 18.66 -3.47
N TRP A 15 9.37 17.38 -3.53
CA TRP A 15 9.07 16.42 -2.46
C TRP A 15 10.11 16.46 -1.31
N SER A 16 9.67 16.18 -0.08
CA SER A 16 10.55 16.07 1.09
C SER A 16 11.24 14.70 1.21
N TYR A 17 12.26 14.60 2.07
CA TYR A 17 12.81 13.29 2.44
C TYR A 17 11.81 12.51 3.30
N LEU A 18 11.77 11.19 3.11
CA LEU A 18 11.13 10.30 4.06
C LEU A 18 12.12 9.98 5.18
N GLU A 19 11.83 10.39 6.41
CA GLU A 19 12.58 9.98 7.60
C GLU A 19 11.88 8.81 8.29
N HIS A 20 12.59 7.72 8.54
CA HIS A 20 12.04 6.57 9.24
C HIS A 20 13.10 5.94 10.15
N ARG A 21 12.88 5.98 11.46
CA ARG A 21 13.78 5.41 12.48
C ARG A 21 15.23 5.93 12.41
N GLY A 22 15.41 7.20 12.09
CA GLY A 22 16.72 7.84 11.95
C GLY A 22 17.40 7.59 10.61
N ASP A 23 16.83 6.72 9.76
CA ASP A 23 17.26 6.56 8.37
C ASP A 23 16.55 7.62 7.50
N LEU A 24 17.31 8.26 6.60
CA LEU A 24 16.79 9.23 5.64
C LEU A 24 16.69 8.60 4.25
N TYR A 25 15.50 8.65 3.68
CA TYR A 25 15.18 8.13 2.36
C TYR A 25 14.93 9.30 1.40
N ARG A 26 15.75 9.42 0.38
CA ARG A 26 15.61 10.37 -0.71
C ARG A 26 14.70 9.79 -1.78
N PRO A 27 13.49 10.33 -2.00
CA PRO A 27 12.71 9.97 -3.18
C PRO A 27 13.52 10.27 -4.44
N ARG A 28 13.61 9.29 -5.32
CA ARG A 28 14.18 9.41 -6.66
C ARG A 28 13.18 8.93 -7.68
N THR A 29 13.16 9.72 -8.75
CA THR A 29 12.49 9.45 -10.01
C THR A 29 10.98 9.49 -9.95
N TYR A 30 10.41 10.05 -11.01
CA TYR A 30 8.99 10.08 -11.31
C TYR A 30 8.80 9.39 -12.66
N THR A 31 9.10 8.09 -12.72
CA THR A 31 9.03 7.39 -14.00
C THR A 31 7.58 7.09 -14.33
N THR A 32 7.14 7.50 -15.52
CA THR A 32 5.90 7.01 -16.12
C THR A 32 6.12 5.58 -16.59
N LEU A 33 5.40 4.64 -15.97
CA LEU A 33 5.32 3.25 -16.39
C LEU A 33 4.54 3.17 -17.72
N SER A 34 4.62 2.02 -18.41
CA SER A 34 3.98 1.80 -19.72
C SER A 34 2.46 1.95 -19.73
N ASP A 35 1.83 2.05 -18.55
CA ASP A 35 0.40 2.19 -18.35
C ASP A 35 0.04 3.51 -17.63
N ASP A 36 0.83 4.56 -17.83
CA ASP A 36 0.66 5.92 -17.28
C ASP A 36 0.76 6.05 -15.74
N ARG A 37 1.07 4.96 -15.04
CA ARG A 37 1.37 5.02 -13.61
C ARG A 37 2.67 5.77 -13.38
N ARG A 38 2.70 6.56 -12.32
CA ARG A 38 3.89 7.23 -11.83
C ARG A 38 4.49 6.39 -10.68
N GLN A 39 5.81 6.23 -10.67
CA GLN A 39 6.52 5.49 -9.62
C GLN A 39 7.58 6.37 -8.96
N ILE A 40 7.55 6.41 -7.63
CA ILE A 40 8.59 6.99 -6.78
C ILE A 40 9.36 5.85 -6.13
N ALA A 41 10.68 5.82 -6.33
CA ALA A 41 11.60 4.96 -5.59
C ALA A 41 12.26 5.77 -4.47
N PHE A 42 12.75 5.10 -3.43
CA PHE A 42 13.39 5.76 -2.30
C PHE A 42 14.82 5.23 -2.11
N ASP A 43 15.80 6.11 -2.31
CA ASP A 43 17.21 5.82 -2.03
C ASP A 43 17.51 6.09 -0.56
N LEU A 44 18.17 5.16 0.12
CA LEU A 44 18.66 5.39 1.47
C LEU A 44 19.90 6.30 1.41
N VAL A 45 19.83 7.47 2.05
CA VAL A 45 20.89 8.51 2.00
C VAL A 45 22.13 8.08 2.79
N ASP A 46 21.97 7.28 3.84
CA ASP A 46 22.99 7.15 4.90
C ASP A 46 23.59 5.75 5.08
N ARG A 47 23.41 4.82 4.12
CA ARG A 47 24.08 3.50 4.20
C ARG A 47 24.72 3.05 2.89
N HIS A 48 25.93 2.52 3.05
CA HIS A 48 26.66 1.69 2.09
C HIS A 48 26.02 0.31 1.85
N ILE A 49 24.71 0.12 2.10
CA ILE A 49 24.04 -1.14 1.74
C ILE A 49 23.82 -1.07 0.23
N PRO A 50 24.50 -1.89 -0.59
CA PRO A 50 24.21 -1.95 -2.00
C PRO A 50 22.85 -2.62 -2.15
N VAL A 51 21.79 -1.80 -2.21
CA VAL A 51 20.49 -2.26 -2.70
C VAL A 51 20.57 -2.13 -4.22
N PRO A 52 20.49 -3.24 -4.98
CA PRO A 52 20.44 -3.15 -6.43
C PRO A 52 19.34 -2.16 -6.84
N HIS A 53 19.53 -1.35 -7.89
CA HIS A 53 18.50 -0.39 -8.36
C HIS A 53 17.12 -1.03 -8.56
N GLY A 54 17.08 -2.32 -8.93
CA GLY A 54 15.87 -3.11 -9.06
C GLY A 54 15.20 -3.51 -7.74
N GLU A 55 15.76 -3.19 -6.57
CA GLU A 55 15.32 -3.59 -5.23
C GLU A 55 15.09 -2.40 -4.30
N LEU A 56 14.96 -1.17 -4.80
CA LEU A 56 14.65 -0.03 -3.94
C LEU A 56 13.20 -0.08 -3.39
N PRO A 57 12.97 0.36 -2.14
CA PRO A 57 11.61 0.63 -1.68
C PRO A 57 10.95 1.65 -2.59
N GLY A 58 9.64 1.51 -2.82
CA GLY A 58 8.95 2.38 -3.75
C GLY A 58 7.44 2.30 -3.65
N VAL A 59 6.80 3.37 -4.13
CA VAL A 59 5.36 3.53 -4.19
C VAL A 59 4.94 3.90 -5.61
N SER A 60 3.78 3.39 -6.04
CA SER A 60 3.23 3.61 -7.37
C SER A 60 1.82 4.17 -7.26
N PHE A 61 1.52 5.17 -8.09
CA PHE A 61 0.24 5.86 -8.11
C PHE A 61 -0.03 6.47 -9.48
N TYR A 62 -1.30 6.71 -9.81
CA TYR A 62 -1.68 7.57 -10.93
C TYR A 62 -1.79 9.01 -10.47
N VAL A 63 -1.56 9.95 -11.38
CA VAL A 63 -1.89 11.36 -11.18
C VAL A 63 -2.83 11.79 -12.29
N PHE A 64 -3.89 12.47 -11.90
CA PHE A 64 -4.88 13.06 -12.78
C PHE A 64 -4.74 14.57 -12.67
N ASP A 65 -4.22 15.16 -13.74
CA ASP A 65 -4.04 16.60 -13.89
C ASP A 65 -5.35 17.17 -14.50
N GLY A 66 -6.03 18.08 -13.81
CA GLY A 66 -7.32 18.64 -14.22
C GLY A 66 -7.75 19.80 -13.32
N GLU A 67 -9.01 20.27 -13.45
CA GLU A 67 -9.55 21.35 -12.60
C GLU A 67 -9.51 21.01 -11.10
N ASN A 68 -9.68 19.72 -10.78
CA ASN A 68 -9.52 19.18 -9.44
C ASN A 68 -8.48 18.05 -9.49
N PRO A 69 -7.17 18.38 -9.35
CA PRO A 69 -6.11 17.38 -9.47
C PRO A 69 -6.14 16.39 -8.30
N TYR A 70 -5.82 15.13 -8.58
CA TYR A 70 -5.78 14.08 -7.56
C TYR A 70 -4.88 12.91 -7.95
N SER A 71 -4.62 12.02 -6.99
CA SER A 71 -3.87 10.79 -7.22
C SER A 71 -4.62 9.52 -6.80
N ILE A 72 -4.27 8.40 -7.43
CA ILE A 72 -4.80 7.06 -7.11
C ILE A 72 -3.65 6.12 -6.75
N PHE A 73 -3.69 5.53 -5.55
CA PHE A 73 -2.66 4.62 -5.08
C PHE A 73 -2.78 3.25 -5.76
N CYS A 74 -1.69 2.78 -6.33
CA CYS A 74 -1.64 1.51 -7.07
C CYS A 74 -1.02 0.39 -6.24
N GLY A 75 -0.04 0.73 -5.42
CA GLY A 75 0.69 -0.25 -4.63
C GLY A 75 2.02 0.28 -4.16
N MET A 76 2.69 -0.55 -3.36
CA MET A 76 4.03 -0.27 -2.86
C MET A 76 4.84 -1.54 -2.83
N ARG A 77 6.15 -1.35 -2.69
CA ARG A 77 7.12 -2.42 -2.55
C ARG A 77 8.10 -2.07 -1.45
N VAL A 78 8.26 -2.99 -0.50
CA VAL A 78 9.30 -2.95 0.51
C VAL A 78 10.23 -4.14 0.25
N PRO A 79 11.53 -3.92 0.03
CA PRO A 79 12.51 -4.99 -0.19
C PRO A 79 12.61 -5.88 1.05
N LYS A 80 12.82 -7.19 0.89
CA LYS A 80 12.83 -8.14 2.02
C LYS A 80 13.80 -7.72 3.14
N ILE A 81 14.98 -7.22 2.77
CA ILE A 81 15.99 -6.72 3.71
C ILE A 81 15.53 -5.49 4.52
N LEU A 82 14.50 -4.78 4.07
CA LEU A 82 13.90 -3.61 4.72
C LEU A 82 12.47 -3.88 5.24
N GLN A 83 11.97 -5.11 5.08
CA GLN A 83 10.70 -5.52 5.66
C GLN A 83 10.85 -5.63 7.19
N SER A 84 9.74 -5.56 7.93
CA SER A 84 9.64 -5.77 9.40
C SER A 84 9.79 -4.55 10.32
N HIS A 85 9.84 -3.32 9.79
CA HIS A 85 10.03 -2.12 10.63
C HIS A 85 9.04 -0.98 10.35
N GLY A 86 7.94 -1.24 9.63
CA GLY A 86 6.92 -0.22 9.35
C GLY A 86 7.27 0.73 8.20
N LEU A 87 8.34 0.49 7.43
CA LEU A 87 8.73 1.35 6.30
C LEU A 87 7.61 1.50 5.26
N GLY A 88 6.83 0.45 4.99
CA GLY A 88 5.66 0.52 4.10
C GLY A 88 4.62 1.54 4.57
N ARG A 89 4.36 1.58 5.88
CA ARG A 89 3.44 2.54 6.48
C ARG A 89 3.98 3.96 6.38
N ALA A 90 5.28 4.14 6.67
CA ALA A 90 5.94 5.43 6.57
C ALA A 90 5.91 5.98 5.13
N MET A 91 6.17 5.15 4.13
CA MET A 91 6.03 5.53 2.70
C MET A 91 4.60 5.93 2.33
N LEU A 92 3.58 5.23 2.83
CA LEU A 92 2.18 5.57 2.55
C LEU A 92 1.79 6.91 3.20
N HIS A 93 2.14 7.11 4.47
CA HIS A 93 1.89 8.37 5.17
C HIS A 93 2.57 9.53 4.46
N TRP A 94 3.85 9.36 4.10
CA TRP A 94 4.60 10.34 3.33
C TRP A 94 3.93 10.67 1.99
N LEU A 95 3.43 9.66 1.26
CA LEU A 95 2.73 9.90 0.00
C LEU A 95 1.42 10.69 0.20
N ILE A 96 0.67 10.40 1.27
CA ILE A 96 -0.57 11.11 1.59
C ILE A 96 -0.26 12.57 1.92
N GLU A 97 0.69 12.82 2.83
CA GLU A 97 1.09 14.17 3.26
C GLU A 97 1.60 14.98 2.08
N GLU A 98 2.57 14.45 1.36
CA GLU A 98 3.19 15.20 0.27
C GLU A 98 2.27 15.32 -0.95
N GLY A 99 1.39 14.35 -1.19
CA GLY A 99 0.35 14.44 -2.22
C GLY A 99 -0.58 15.62 -1.95
N ASN A 100 -0.99 15.81 -0.70
CA ASN A 100 -1.78 16.98 -0.29
C ASN A 100 -0.99 18.29 -0.48
N ASP A 101 0.25 18.33 0.00
CA ASP A 101 1.08 19.55 -0.04
C ASP A 101 1.48 19.98 -1.46
N ASN A 102 1.56 19.04 -2.40
CA ASN A 102 1.90 19.29 -3.80
C ASN A 102 0.69 19.34 -4.74
N GLY A 103 -0.54 19.37 -4.20
CA GLY A 103 -1.77 19.57 -4.99
C GLY A 103 -2.28 18.33 -5.73
N PHE A 104 -1.88 17.13 -5.34
CA PHE A 104 -2.35 15.85 -5.89
C PHE A 104 -2.80 14.91 -4.77
N PRO A 105 -3.83 15.30 -3.98
CA PRO A 105 -4.28 14.52 -2.82
C PRO A 105 -4.59 13.07 -3.21
N LEU A 106 -4.22 12.14 -2.34
CA LEU A 106 -4.48 10.72 -2.57
C LEU A 106 -5.92 10.41 -2.16
N ILE A 107 -6.84 10.32 -3.12
CA ILE A 107 -8.27 10.18 -2.80
C ILE A 107 -8.80 8.74 -2.92
N HIS A 108 -8.18 7.93 -3.78
CA HIS A 108 -8.63 6.57 -4.05
C HIS A 108 -7.47 5.61 -4.21
N THR A 109 -7.78 4.32 -4.21
CA THR A 109 -6.84 3.26 -4.58
C THR A 109 -7.37 2.45 -5.77
N VAL A 110 -6.46 1.78 -6.46
CA VAL A 110 -6.84 0.62 -7.26
C VAL A 110 -7.37 -0.50 -6.35
N ARG A 111 -7.86 -1.58 -6.94
CA ARG A 111 -8.30 -2.75 -6.18
C ARG A 111 -7.13 -3.35 -5.37
N ILE A 112 -7.26 -3.36 -4.04
CA ILE A 112 -6.24 -3.84 -3.12
C ILE A 112 -6.44 -5.33 -2.84
N ARG A 113 -5.38 -6.11 -3.10
CA ARG A 113 -5.39 -7.58 -2.96
C ARG A 113 -4.47 -8.07 -1.84
N LYS A 114 -3.58 -7.19 -1.36
CA LYS A 114 -2.54 -7.51 -0.38
C LYS A 114 -3.03 -7.15 1.02
N PRO A 115 -3.15 -8.10 1.96
CA PRO A 115 -3.77 -7.83 3.26
C PRO A 115 -3.07 -6.73 4.06
N LEU A 116 -1.74 -6.75 4.12
CA LEU A 116 -0.98 -5.72 4.84
C LEU A 116 -1.16 -4.32 4.24
N VAL A 117 -1.39 -4.21 2.93
CA VAL A 117 -1.67 -2.92 2.29
C VAL A 117 -3.08 -2.44 2.63
N ALA A 118 -4.06 -3.35 2.61
CA ALA A 118 -5.43 -3.04 3.02
C ALA A 118 -5.48 -2.59 4.49
N LEU A 119 -4.74 -3.26 5.37
CA LEU A 119 -4.64 -2.90 6.78
C LEU A 119 -4.06 -1.50 6.97
N MET A 120 -2.97 -1.18 6.27
CA MET A 120 -2.37 0.16 6.33
C MET A 120 -3.34 1.24 5.86
N LEU A 121 -4.08 1.00 4.77
CA LEU A 121 -5.07 1.95 4.25
C LEU A 121 -6.21 2.18 5.24
N ALA A 122 -6.78 1.11 5.80
CA ALA A 122 -7.82 1.21 6.82
C ALA A 122 -7.35 1.99 8.06
N GLN A 123 -6.11 1.76 8.51
CA GLN A 123 -5.50 2.49 9.64
C GLN A 123 -5.22 3.97 9.35
N THR A 124 -5.15 4.36 8.08
CA THR A 124 -5.04 5.76 7.65
C THR A 124 -6.41 6.45 7.43
N GLY A 125 -7.51 5.76 7.73
CA GLY A 125 -8.87 6.29 7.63
C GLY A 125 -9.50 6.16 6.25
N TYR A 126 -8.91 5.41 5.32
CA TYR A 126 -9.58 5.06 4.08
C TYR A 126 -10.65 4.00 4.33
N GLU A 127 -11.77 4.12 3.63
CA GLU A 127 -12.89 3.21 3.73
C GLU A 127 -12.98 2.32 2.48
N PRO A 128 -13.33 1.03 2.62
CA PRO A 128 -13.50 0.14 1.48
C PRO A 128 -14.79 0.42 0.70
N ASP A 129 -14.72 0.34 -0.62
CA ASP A 129 -15.88 0.38 -1.50
C ASP A 129 -16.57 -0.99 -1.56
N LEU A 130 -17.70 -1.12 -0.88
CA LEU A 130 -18.45 -2.39 -0.78
C LEU A 130 -19.54 -2.54 -1.86
N SER A 131 -19.58 -1.66 -2.87
CA SER A 131 -20.61 -1.67 -3.91
C SER A 131 -20.70 -2.97 -4.71
N GLN A 132 -19.62 -3.74 -4.78
CA GLN A 132 -19.55 -5.03 -5.51
C GLN A 132 -19.66 -6.27 -4.61
N GLY A 133 -19.97 -6.07 -3.33
CA GLY A 133 -20.02 -7.13 -2.32
C GLY A 133 -18.88 -7.03 -1.29
N VAL A 134 -18.89 -7.97 -0.36
CA VAL A 134 -18.02 -7.99 0.82
C VAL A 134 -16.93 -9.05 0.65
N ALA A 135 -15.71 -8.71 1.03
CA ALA A 135 -14.58 -9.63 1.12
C ALA A 135 -13.76 -9.28 2.37
N LYS A 136 -14.41 -9.48 3.51
CA LYS A 136 -13.91 -9.17 4.84
C LYS A 136 -13.10 -10.34 5.36
N ALA A 137 -11.86 -10.08 5.77
CA ALA A 137 -10.93 -11.08 6.27
C ALA A 137 -10.20 -10.57 7.51
N GLU A 138 -9.81 -11.50 8.37
CA GLU A 138 -8.88 -11.27 9.47
C GLU A 138 -7.49 -11.76 9.07
N ILE A 139 -6.47 -10.94 9.30
CA ILE A 139 -5.06 -11.35 9.13
C ILE A 139 -4.62 -12.08 10.39
N LEU A 140 -4.26 -13.35 10.23
CA LEU A 140 -3.81 -14.17 11.34
C LEU A 140 -2.32 -13.92 11.59
N LEU A 141 -1.97 -13.56 12.83
CA LEU A 141 -0.59 -13.47 13.27
C LEU A 141 -0.01 -14.89 13.33
N ASP A 142 0.98 -15.18 12.48
CA ASP A 142 1.61 -16.50 12.46
C ASP A 142 2.61 -16.59 13.63
N ASP A 143 2.24 -17.30 14.70
CA ASP A 143 3.14 -17.63 15.81
C ASP A 143 4.26 -18.60 15.39
N SER A 144 4.15 -19.23 14.22
CA SER A 144 5.14 -20.18 13.74
C SER A 144 6.28 -19.47 13.01
N ARG A 145 7.47 -19.51 13.62
CA ARG A 145 8.76 -19.09 13.01
C ARG A 145 9.13 -19.82 11.70
N LYS A 146 8.23 -20.63 11.11
CA LYS A 146 8.52 -21.61 10.06
C LYS A 146 8.07 -21.22 8.64
N LYS A 147 7.25 -20.18 8.45
CA LYS A 147 6.87 -19.69 7.09
C LYS A 147 6.92 -18.17 7.01
N VAL A 148 8.14 -17.64 7.01
CA VAL A 148 8.39 -16.20 6.86
C VAL A 148 8.04 -15.77 5.42
N GLY A 149 6.93 -15.06 5.22
CA GLY A 149 6.77 -14.18 4.05
C GLY A 149 5.38 -14.04 3.43
N VAL A 150 4.45 -14.98 3.62
CA VAL A 150 3.10 -14.90 3.04
C VAL A 150 2.07 -14.85 4.18
N PRO A 151 1.30 -13.75 4.33
CA PRO A 151 0.37 -13.60 5.44
C PRO A 151 -0.74 -14.65 5.38
N ALA A 152 -1.09 -15.21 6.54
CA ALA A 152 -2.25 -16.07 6.69
C ALA A 152 -3.50 -15.20 6.93
N LEU A 153 -4.63 -15.62 6.38
CA LEU A 153 -5.91 -14.96 6.59
C LEU A 153 -7.04 -15.95 6.81
N GLN A 154 -8.07 -15.49 7.50
CA GLN A 154 -9.35 -16.17 7.61
C GLN A 154 -10.43 -15.26 7.00
N TRP A 155 -11.23 -15.79 6.08
CA TRP A 155 -12.40 -15.06 5.60
C TRP A 155 -13.45 -14.98 6.72
N LEU A 156 -13.90 -13.76 7.01
CA LEU A 156 -14.99 -13.51 7.95
C LEU A 156 -16.33 -13.44 7.22
N GLU A 157 -16.31 -12.84 6.03
CA GLU A 157 -17.46 -12.74 5.13
C GLU A 157 -16.96 -12.57 3.68
N ARG A 158 -17.50 -13.35 2.75
CA ARG A 158 -17.12 -13.26 1.34
C ARG A 158 -18.32 -13.48 0.41
N THR A 159 -18.82 -12.37 -0.12
CA THR A 159 -19.97 -12.30 -1.05
C THR A 159 -19.60 -11.73 -2.43
N ILE A 160 -18.35 -11.31 -2.63
CA ILE A 160 -17.86 -10.90 -3.97
C ILE A 160 -17.82 -12.09 -4.95
N PRO A 161 -17.97 -11.86 -6.26
CA PRO A 161 -17.85 -12.91 -7.28
C PRO A 161 -16.43 -13.51 -7.34
N ASP A 162 -16.34 -14.83 -7.56
CA ASP A 162 -15.05 -15.55 -7.60
C ASP A 162 -14.07 -15.02 -8.64
N HIS A 163 -14.55 -14.62 -9.83
CA HIS A 163 -13.71 -14.09 -10.89
C HIS A 163 -13.03 -12.75 -10.54
N VAL A 164 -13.49 -12.06 -9.49
CA VAL A 164 -12.87 -10.82 -8.99
C VAL A 164 -11.66 -11.12 -8.09
N VAL A 165 -11.62 -12.32 -7.51
CA VAL A 165 -10.60 -12.73 -6.55
C VAL A 165 -9.33 -13.13 -7.27
N ALA A 166 -8.24 -12.44 -6.95
CA ALA A 166 -6.91 -12.79 -7.41
C ALA A 166 -6.01 -13.05 -6.19
N ALA A 167 -5.81 -14.32 -5.84
CA ALA A 167 -5.02 -14.74 -4.68
C ALA A 167 -3.49 -14.68 -4.91
N ALA A 168 -3.05 -14.48 -6.15
CA ALA A 168 -1.63 -14.41 -6.50
C ALA A 168 -1.33 -13.25 -7.46
N SER A 169 -0.05 -12.85 -7.50
CA SER A 169 0.47 -11.89 -8.47
C SER A 169 0.48 -12.49 -9.89
N PRO A 170 0.60 -11.66 -10.94
CA PRO A 170 0.78 -12.15 -12.30
C PRO A 170 1.98 -13.10 -12.47
N GLN A 171 2.98 -13.00 -11.60
CA GLN A 171 4.17 -13.87 -11.56
C GLN A 171 3.94 -15.16 -10.74
N GLY A 172 2.72 -15.43 -10.28
CA GLY A 172 2.35 -16.64 -9.54
C GLY A 172 2.69 -16.63 -8.05
N SER A 173 3.21 -15.55 -7.50
CA SER A 173 3.50 -15.45 -6.06
C SER A 173 2.22 -15.17 -5.27
N PRO A 174 1.83 -15.98 -4.27
CA PRO A 174 0.61 -15.77 -3.52
C PRO A 174 0.67 -14.46 -2.70
N PHE A 175 -0.43 -13.72 -2.65
CA PHE A 175 -0.55 -12.54 -1.79
C PHE A 175 -0.80 -12.93 -0.33
N TYR A 176 -1.46 -14.06 -0.11
CA TYR A 176 -1.86 -14.57 1.19
C TYR A 176 -2.16 -16.08 1.12
N ARG A 177 -2.29 -16.71 2.28
CA ARG A 177 -2.79 -18.08 2.46
C ARG A 177 -4.13 -18.02 3.19
N VAL A 178 -5.14 -18.72 2.70
CA VAL A 178 -6.43 -18.86 3.40
C VAL A 178 -6.33 -19.99 4.43
N VAL A 179 -6.87 -19.75 5.62
CA VAL A 179 -7.06 -20.71 6.71
C VAL A 179 -8.56 -20.81 6.97
N GLY A 180 -9.09 -22.04 6.96
CA GLY A 180 -10.52 -22.29 7.09
C GLY A 180 -11.27 -22.19 5.76
N PRO A 181 -12.61 -22.04 5.79
CA PRO A 181 -13.43 -22.05 4.58
C PRO A 181 -13.23 -20.78 3.73
N GLU A 182 -13.19 -20.96 2.41
CA GLU A 182 -13.12 -19.83 1.46
C GLU A 182 -14.42 -19.03 1.40
N HIS A 183 -15.55 -19.66 1.71
CA HIS A 183 -16.88 -19.05 1.80
C HIS A 183 -17.53 -19.47 3.12
N PRO A 184 -17.40 -18.66 4.19
CA PRO A 184 -18.14 -18.88 5.42
C PRO A 184 -19.65 -18.89 5.16
N GLN A 185 -20.36 -19.88 5.72
CA GLN A 185 -21.83 -19.95 5.57
C GLN A 185 -22.55 -18.83 6.32
N GLN A 186 -21.93 -18.31 7.39
CA GLN A 186 -22.39 -17.18 8.18
C GLN A 186 -21.19 -16.28 8.50
N PRO A 187 -21.41 -14.97 8.74
CA PRO A 187 -20.34 -14.07 9.17
C PRO A 187 -19.65 -14.59 10.44
N ILE A 188 -18.32 -14.61 10.42
CA ILE A 188 -17.50 -15.05 11.55
C ILE A 188 -17.06 -13.81 12.33
N GLU A 189 -17.13 -13.86 13.66
CA GLU A 189 -16.55 -12.82 14.51
C GLU A 189 -15.02 -12.92 14.49
N PRO A 190 -14.31 -11.78 14.29
CA PRO A 190 -12.85 -11.77 14.30
C PRO A 190 -12.31 -12.05 15.70
N ALA A 191 -11.16 -12.74 15.78
CA ALA A 191 -10.43 -12.90 17.04
C ALA A 191 -9.74 -11.58 17.45
N ASP A 192 -9.21 -10.84 16.49
CA ASP A 192 -8.62 -9.51 16.63
C ASP A 192 -9.25 -8.52 15.64
N PRO A 193 -10.19 -7.66 16.11
CA PRO A 193 -10.80 -6.62 15.30
C PRO A 193 -9.81 -5.65 14.66
N SER A 194 -8.62 -5.46 15.25
CA SER A 194 -7.59 -4.55 14.72
C SER A 194 -6.87 -5.10 13.50
N MET A 195 -7.02 -6.40 13.22
CA MET A 195 -6.42 -7.12 12.09
C MET A 195 -7.43 -7.41 10.96
N VAL A 196 -8.62 -6.81 11.04
CA VAL A 196 -9.68 -6.95 10.04
C VAL A 196 -9.46 -6.02 8.86
N VAL A 197 -9.59 -6.56 7.65
CA VAL A 197 -9.42 -5.85 6.39
C VAL A 197 -10.48 -6.26 5.36
N HIS A 198 -10.71 -5.40 4.38
CA HIS A 198 -11.45 -5.75 3.17
C HIS A 198 -10.49 -5.92 2.00
N LEU A 199 -10.57 -7.06 1.33
CA LEU A 199 -9.72 -7.41 0.19
C LEU A 199 -10.50 -7.34 -1.11
N HIS A 200 -9.78 -7.30 -2.23
CA HIS A 200 -10.35 -7.25 -3.58
C HIS A 200 -11.34 -6.09 -3.80
N THR A 201 -11.17 -5.03 -3.00
CA THR A 201 -11.94 -3.79 -3.09
C THR A 201 -11.02 -2.58 -3.30
N ARG A 202 -11.59 -1.46 -3.76
CA ARG A 202 -10.93 -0.14 -3.74
C ARG A 202 -11.10 0.47 -2.36
N TYR A 203 -10.18 1.34 -1.99
CA TYR A 203 -10.28 2.16 -0.79
C TYR A 203 -10.44 3.62 -1.21
N THR A 204 -11.28 4.36 -0.51
CA THR A 204 -11.57 5.77 -0.77
C THR A 204 -11.32 6.56 0.50
N TYR A 205 -10.63 7.69 0.38
CA TYR A 205 -10.56 8.62 1.49
C TYR A 205 -11.95 9.22 1.67
N PRO A 206 -12.50 9.26 2.89
CA PRO A 206 -13.79 9.88 3.11
C PRO A 206 -13.65 11.35 2.70
N THR A 207 -14.29 11.72 1.59
CA THR A 207 -14.54 13.12 1.30
C THR A 207 -15.33 13.63 2.50
N ARG A 208 -14.75 14.54 3.28
CA ARG A 208 -15.55 15.29 4.26
C ARG A 208 -16.71 15.87 3.46
N VAL A 209 -17.91 15.39 3.72
CA VAL A 209 -19.12 16.08 3.31
C VAL A 209 -18.99 17.45 3.97
N ALA A 210 -18.65 18.46 3.16
CA ALA A 210 -18.69 19.85 3.56
C ALA A 210 -20.15 20.26 3.78
#